data_AF-A0A7W5AMM6-F1
#
_entry.id   AF-A0A7W5AMM6-F1
#
_cell.length_a   1.000
_cell.length_b   1.000
_cell.length_c   1.000
_cell.angle_alpha   90.00
_cell.angle_beta   90.00
_cell.angle_gamma   90.00
#
_symmetry.space_group_name_H-M   'P 1'
#
loop_
_entity.id
_entity.type
_entity.pdbx_description
1 polymer ?
#
loop_
_entity_poly.entity_id
_entity_poly.type
_entity_poly.pdbx_seq_one_letter_code
_entity_poly.pdbx_strand_id
1 'polypeptide(L)'
;MSTDHGPYIAAVQEALIHAGFETLNEHAEDEDPRGGGIQLDPRSPAAADWFANWDEVWLGWNEDRGWALVCTEELAGGEPKTFTFDSHLPRLAAPVSVVRMACGHAGVSVQAIDALPEPAIPDADFPGHSFLDDDPVFEQALARYREPSCPRS
;
A
#
# COMPACT_ATOMS: atom_id res chain seq x y z
N MET A 1 23.85 -4.79 -2.08
CA MET A 1 22.91 -5.15 -3.17
C MET A 1 21.77 -4.17 -3.03
N SER A 2 21.37 -3.44 -4.07
CA SER A 2 20.19 -2.55 -3.96
C SER A 2 18.97 -3.43 -3.69
N THR A 3 18.28 -3.13 -2.60
CA THR A 3 17.19 -3.92 -2.05
C THR A 3 15.87 -3.35 -2.55
N ASP A 4 15.67 -3.42 -3.87
CA ASP A 4 14.49 -2.94 -4.59
C ASP A 4 13.18 -3.51 -4.00
N HIS A 5 12.33 -2.61 -3.48
CA HIS A 5 10.99 -2.86 -2.94
C HIS A 5 9.88 -2.43 -3.93
N GLY A 6 10.23 -1.91 -5.09
CA GLY A 6 9.28 -1.57 -6.16
C GLY A 6 8.34 -2.73 -6.51
N PRO A 7 8.82 -3.98 -6.65
CA PRO A 7 7.94 -5.12 -6.91
C PRO A 7 6.90 -5.39 -5.80
N TYR A 8 7.21 -5.05 -4.55
CA TYR A 8 6.24 -5.16 -3.46
C TYR A 8 5.14 -4.10 -3.59
N ILE A 9 5.51 -2.84 -3.87
CA ILE A 9 4.53 -1.76 -4.11
C ILE A 9 3.65 -2.09 -5.33
N ALA A 10 4.25 -2.57 -6.42
CA ALA A 10 3.52 -3.00 -7.61
C ALA A 10 2.52 -4.14 -7.33
N ALA A 11 2.89 -5.13 -6.49
CA ALA A 11 1.98 -6.20 -6.10
C ALA A 11 0.76 -5.70 -5.30
N VAL A 12 0.95 -4.66 -4.47
CA VAL A 12 -0.15 -4.00 -3.76
C VAL A 12 -1.06 -3.25 -4.74
N GLN A 13 -0.48 -2.54 -5.70
CA GLN A 13 -1.23 -1.85 -6.73
C GLN A 13 -2.07 -2.82 -7.58
N GLU A 14 -1.49 -3.93 -8.02
CA GLU A 14 -2.22 -4.96 -8.77
C GLU A 14 -3.43 -5.49 -7.98
N ALA A 15 -3.27 -5.70 -6.67
CA ALA A 15 -4.37 -6.12 -5.81
C ALA A 15 -5.46 -5.04 -5.66
N LEU A 16 -5.09 -3.76 -5.60
CA LEU A 16 -6.05 -2.63 -5.59
C LEU A 16 -6.84 -2.57 -6.90
N ILE A 17 -6.17 -2.69 -8.04
CA ILE A 17 -6.80 -2.72 -9.36
C ILE A 17 -7.77 -3.89 -9.47
N HIS A 18 -7.37 -5.09 -9.03
CA HIS A 18 -8.26 -6.26 -9.00
C HIS A 18 -9.48 -6.07 -8.09
N ALA A 19 -9.34 -5.29 -7.01
CA ALA A 19 -10.46 -4.93 -6.14
C ALA A 19 -11.33 -3.78 -6.69
N GLY A 20 -10.99 -3.24 -7.86
CA GLY A 20 -11.75 -2.20 -8.54
C GLY A 20 -11.35 -0.76 -8.21
N PHE A 21 -10.27 -0.56 -7.46
CA PHE A 21 -9.72 0.78 -7.26
C PHE A 21 -9.03 1.26 -8.55
N GLU A 22 -9.17 2.54 -8.83
CA GLU A 22 -8.40 3.21 -9.87
C GLU A 22 -7.19 3.86 -9.21
N THR A 23 -6.00 3.63 -9.77
CA THR A 23 -4.73 4.19 -9.28
C THR A 23 -4.19 5.19 -10.28
N LEU A 24 -3.68 6.33 -9.81
CA LEU A 24 -3.18 7.41 -10.66
C LEU A 24 -1.66 7.30 -10.88
N ASN A 25 -0.93 6.87 -9.86
CA ASN A 25 0.52 6.78 -9.87
C ASN A 25 0.99 5.74 -8.83
N GLU A 26 2.13 5.10 -9.08
CA GLU A 26 2.87 4.37 -8.06
C GLU A 26 4.34 4.77 -8.07
N HIS A 27 4.98 4.75 -6.91
CA HIS A 27 6.41 5.01 -6.81
C HIS A 27 7.05 4.26 -5.67
N ALA A 28 8.32 3.93 -5.87
CA ALA A 28 9.22 3.37 -4.88
C ALA A 28 10.41 4.32 -4.75
N GLU A 29 10.73 4.70 -3.52
CA GLU A 29 11.80 5.65 -3.21
C GLU A 29 13.04 4.89 -2.77
N ASP A 30 14.16 5.12 -3.45
CA ASP A 30 15.45 4.49 -3.14
C ASP A 30 16.16 5.13 -1.91
N GLU A 31 15.40 5.78 -1.02
CA GLU A 31 15.93 6.41 0.19
C GLU A 31 15.90 5.47 1.40
N ASP A 32 16.64 5.82 2.46
CA ASP A 32 16.68 5.07 3.72
C ASP A 32 16.05 5.91 4.85
N PRO A 33 14.99 5.42 5.55
CA PRO A 33 14.27 4.16 5.32
C PRO A 33 13.56 4.13 3.96
N ARG A 34 13.41 2.94 3.37
CA ARG A 34 12.71 2.81 2.08
C ARG A 34 11.26 3.26 2.21
N GLY A 35 10.84 4.03 1.21
CA GLY A 35 9.53 4.66 1.15
C GLY A 35 8.85 4.46 -0.20
N GLY A 36 7.62 4.89 -0.30
CA GLY A 36 6.89 4.89 -1.57
C GLY A 36 5.39 4.87 -1.33
N GLY A 37 4.64 4.73 -2.41
CA GLY A 37 3.20 4.65 -2.28
C GLY A 37 2.47 4.52 -3.60
N ILE A 38 1.15 4.49 -3.46
CA ILE A 38 0.21 4.36 -4.56
C ILE A 38 -0.83 5.46 -4.41
N GLN A 39 -0.91 6.35 -5.39
CA GLN A 39 -1.95 7.36 -5.45
C GLN A 39 -3.24 6.73 -5.95
N LEU A 40 -4.31 6.85 -5.18
CA LEU A 40 -5.64 6.39 -5.55
C LEU A 40 -6.40 7.53 -6.22
N ASP A 41 -7.21 7.23 -7.23
CA ASP A 41 -8.14 8.21 -7.78
C ASP A 41 -9.27 8.43 -6.75
N PRO A 42 -9.42 9.64 -6.18
CA PRO A 42 -10.48 9.91 -5.21
C PRO A 42 -11.89 9.76 -5.81
N ARG A 43 -11.98 9.73 -7.14
CA ARG A 43 -13.21 9.57 -7.93
C ARG A 43 -13.43 8.12 -8.36
N SER A 44 -12.57 7.20 -7.94
CA SER A 44 -12.72 5.77 -8.23
C SER A 44 -14.10 5.30 -7.77
N PRO A 45 -14.88 4.62 -8.64
CA PRO A 45 -16.21 4.12 -8.29
C PRO A 45 -16.21 3.18 -7.08
N ALA A 46 -15.11 2.46 -6.85
CA ALA A 46 -14.96 1.54 -5.74
C ALA A 46 -15.00 2.23 -4.38
N ALA A 47 -14.66 3.53 -4.29
CA ALA A 47 -14.51 4.25 -3.03
C ALA A 47 -15.05 5.70 -3.06
N ALA A 48 -15.93 5.99 -4.03
CA ALA A 48 -16.38 7.34 -4.36
C ALA A 48 -17.04 8.10 -3.19
N ASP A 49 -17.63 7.42 -2.21
CA ASP A 49 -18.34 8.10 -1.12
C ASP A 49 -17.38 8.73 -0.09
N TRP A 50 -16.33 8.01 0.31
CA TRP A 50 -15.39 8.52 1.31
C TRP A 50 -14.22 9.25 0.66
N PHE A 51 -13.64 8.70 -0.43
CA PHE A 51 -12.50 9.34 -1.08
C PHE A 51 -12.83 10.68 -1.74
N ALA A 52 -14.07 10.90 -2.19
CA ALA A 52 -14.45 12.17 -2.81
C ALA A 52 -14.40 13.39 -1.86
N ASN A 53 -14.20 13.18 -0.56
CA ASN A 53 -13.97 14.27 0.39
C ASN A 53 -12.52 14.77 0.40
N TRP A 54 -11.64 14.15 -0.38
CA TRP A 54 -10.21 14.45 -0.44
C TRP A 54 -9.82 14.84 -1.85
N ASP A 55 -8.91 15.80 -1.96
CA ASP A 55 -8.32 16.19 -3.25
C ASP A 55 -7.27 15.17 -3.69
N GLU A 56 -6.61 14.55 -2.73
CA GLU A 56 -5.58 13.55 -2.97
C GLU A 56 -5.65 12.42 -1.93
N VAL A 57 -5.49 11.19 -2.39
CA VAL A 57 -5.44 9.99 -1.53
C VAL A 57 -4.24 9.14 -1.93
N TRP A 58 -3.41 8.81 -0.95
CA TRP A 58 -2.25 7.95 -1.10
C TRP A 58 -2.31 6.79 -0.12
N LEU A 59 -1.95 5.60 -0.60
CA LEU A 59 -1.47 4.52 0.25
C LEU A 59 0.05 4.64 0.33
N GLY A 60 0.54 5.22 1.42
CA GLY A 60 1.96 5.36 1.69
C GLY A 60 2.50 4.11 2.40
N TRP A 61 3.68 3.66 1.99
CA TRP A 61 4.45 2.64 2.67
C TRP A 61 5.79 3.20 3.12
N ASN A 62 6.19 2.84 4.33
CA ASN A 62 7.49 3.13 4.87
C ASN A 62 8.03 1.87 5.57
N GLU A 63 9.27 1.51 5.29
CA GLU A 63 9.90 0.30 5.82
C GLU A 63 9.79 0.19 7.36
N ASP A 64 9.95 1.29 8.09
CA ASP A 64 9.86 1.29 9.56
C ASP A 64 8.43 1.24 10.10
N ARG A 65 7.46 1.79 9.36
CA ARG A 65 6.11 2.07 9.86
C ARG A 65 5.02 1.23 9.20
N GLY A 66 5.31 0.57 8.09
CA GLY A 66 4.34 -0.13 7.27
C GLY A 66 3.46 0.81 6.46
N TRP A 67 2.22 0.40 6.26
CA TRP A 67 1.25 1.12 5.42
C TRP A 67 0.46 2.17 6.21
N ALA A 68 0.16 3.28 5.57
CA ALA A 68 -0.79 4.28 6.05
C ALA A 68 -1.59 4.84 4.86
N LEU A 69 -2.81 5.29 5.15
CA LEU A 69 -3.60 6.08 4.22
C LEU A 69 -3.33 7.56 4.49
N VAL A 70 -2.87 8.28 3.48
CA VAL A 70 -2.55 9.70 3.55
C VAL A 70 -3.53 10.44 2.65
N CYS A 71 -4.29 11.37 3.22
CA CYS A 71 -5.26 12.15 2.48
C CYS A 71 -4.94 13.64 2.59
N THR A 72 -5.04 14.35 1.48
CA THR A 72 -4.80 15.79 1.41
C THR A 72 -6.09 16.53 1.03
N GLU A 73 -6.34 17.65 1.71
CA GLU A 73 -7.39 18.61 1.40
C GLU A 73 -6.70 19.95 1.00
N GLU A 74 -6.93 20.40 -0.23
CA GLU A 74 -6.53 21.72 -0.71
C GLU A 74 -7.49 22.78 -0.15
N LEU A 75 -6.94 23.77 0.56
CA LEU A 75 -7.72 24.87 1.10
C LEU A 75 -7.61 26.09 0.19
N ALA A 76 -8.76 26.67 -0.18
CA ALA A 76 -8.78 27.89 -0.99
C ALA A 76 -7.99 29.03 -0.31
N GLY A 77 -6.80 29.32 -0.86
CA GLY A 77 -5.91 30.40 -0.40
C GLY A 77 -5.05 30.06 0.83
N GLY A 78 -4.86 28.77 1.16
CA GLY A 78 -4.03 28.33 2.28
C GLY A 78 -3.12 27.14 1.93
N GLU A 79 -2.31 26.72 2.91
CA GLU A 79 -1.51 25.51 2.83
C GLU A 79 -2.42 24.27 2.85
N PRO A 80 -2.13 23.23 2.04
CA PRO A 80 -2.87 21.97 2.09
C PRO A 80 -2.82 21.34 3.48
N LYS A 81 -3.92 20.67 3.87
CA LYS A 81 -3.96 19.87 5.11
C LYS A 81 -3.77 18.40 4.77
N THR A 82 -2.82 17.77 5.43
CA THR A 82 -2.55 16.34 5.31
C THR A 82 -3.05 15.60 6.55
N PHE A 83 -3.76 14.51 6.32
CA PHE A 83 -4.25 13.59 7.34
C PHE A 83 -3.66 12.20 7.10
N THR A 84 -3.13 11.59 8.14
CA THR A 84 -2.55 10.24 8.09
C THR A 84 -3.36 9.30 8.96
N PHE A 85 -3.79 8.18 8.37
CA PHE A 85 -4.51 7.11 9.05
C PHE A 85 -3.64 5.85 9.01
N ASP A 86 -3.06 5.50 10.17
CA ASP A 86 -2.19 4.34 10.30
C ASP A 86 -2.99 3.04 10.16
N SER A 87 -2.48 2.11 9.35
CA SER A 87 -3.21 0.87 8.99
C SER A 87 -3.24 -0.19 10.09
N HIS A 88 -2.43 -0.04 11.15
CA HIS A 88 -2.10 -1.07 12.13
C HIS A 88 -1.68 -2.43 11.50
N LEU A 89 -1.39 -2.46 10.20
CA LEU A 89 -0.90 -3.63 9.51
C LEU A 89 0.57 -3.85 9.87
N PRO A 90 1.03 -5.09 9.85
CA PRO A 90 2.46 -5.38 9.90
C PRO A 90 3.23 -4.63 8.81
N ARG A 91 4.50 -4.30 9.09
CA ARG A 91 5.37 -3.55 8.16
C ARG A 91 5.37 -4.11 6.75
N LEU A 92 5.45 -5.43 6.63
CA LEU A 92 5.24 -6.15 5.38
C LEU A 92 3.87 -6.84 5.44
N ALA A 93 2.86 -6.15 4.94
CA ALA A 93 1.52 -6.68 4.83
C ALA A 93 1.33 -7.38 3.48
N ALA A 94 0.55 -8.45 3.45
CA ALA A 94 0.07 -9.02 2.23
C ALA A 94 -0.75 -7.98 1.43
N PRO A 95 -0.66 -7.95 0.09
CA PRO A 95 -1.44 -7.04 -0.74
C PRO A 95 -2.94 -7.01 -0.40
N VAL A 96 -3.55 -8.18 -0.17
CA VAL A 96 -4.96 -8.29 0.22
C VAL A 96 -5.27 -7.61 1.55
N SER A 97 -4.34 -7.62 2.51
CA SER A 97 -4.50 -6.96 3.81
C SER A 97 -4.48 -5.44 3.65
N VAL A 98 -3.62 -4.92 2.75
CA VAL A 98 -3.59 -3.49 2.41
C VAL A 98 -4.89 -3.06 1.73
N VAL A 99 -5.39 -3.84 0.77
CA VAL A 99 -6.68 -3.57 0.11
C VAL A 99 -7.84 -3.58 1.12
N ARG A 100 -7.86 -4.54 2.06
CA ARG A 100 -8.86 -4.58 3.14
C ARG A 100 -8.83 -3.33 3.99
N MET A 101 -7.64 -2.84 4.33
CA MET A 101 -7.51 -1.59 5.06
C MET A 101 -8.05 -0.41 4.27
N ALA A 102 -7.68 -0.27 2.98
CA ALA A 102 -8.21 0.78 2.11
C ALA A 102 -9.74 0.73 2.01
N CYS A 103 -10.34 -0.45 1.80
CA CYS A 103 -11.80 -0.61 1.80
C CYS A 103 -12.43 -0.27 3.16
N GLY A 104 -11.79 -0.64 4.26
CA GLY A 104 -12.24 -0.33 5.62
C GLY A 104 -12.34 1.18 5.86
N HIS A 105 -11.33 1.94 5.43
CA HIS A 105 -11.37 3.41 5.48
C HIS A 105 -12.39 4.01 4.52
N ALA A 106 -12.50 3.45 3.31
CA ALA A 106 -13.42 3.92 2.30
C ALA A 106 -14.90 3.56 2.58
N GLY A 107 -15.20 2.77 3.63
CA GLY A 107 -16.55 2.31 3.94
C GLY A 107 -17.10 1.29 2.92
N VAL A 108 -16.22 0.63 2.16
CA VAL A 108 -16.57 -0.26 1.05
C VAL A 108 -16.75 -1.68 1.57
N SER A 109 -17.82 -2.35 1.13
CA SER A 109 -18.07 -3.75 1.50
C SER A 109 -16.96 -4.68 0.96
N VAL A 110 -16.37 -5.46 1.87
CA VAL A 110 -15.24 -6.38 1.63
C VAL A 110 -15.62 -7.55 0.71
N GLN A 111 -16.88 -7.69 0.30
CA GLN A 111 -17.34 -8.78 -0.56
C GLN A 111 -16.63 -8.85 -1.93
N ALA A 112 -16.11 -7.73 -2.44
CA ALA A 112 -15.27 -7.70 -3.63
C ALA A 112 -13.86 -8.28 -3.41
N ILE A 113 -13.39 -8.28 -2.17
CA ILE A 113 -12.04 -8.73 -1.75
C ILE A 113 -11.98 -10.25 -1.60
N ASP A 114 -13.10 -10.92 -1.29
CA ASP A 114 -13.14 -12.39 -1.13
C ASP A 114 -12.83 -13.15 -2.44
N ALA A 115 -12.84 -12.46 -3.59
CA ALA A 115 -12.42 -12.98 -4.89
C ALA A 115 -10.93 -12.79 -5.19
N LEU A 116 -10.18 -12.04 -4.36
CA LEU A 116 -8.75 -11.87 -4.54
C LEU A 116 -8.02 -13.20 -4.25
N PRO A 117 -7.00 -13.54 -5.05
CA PRO A 117 -6.20 -14.73 -4.79
C PRO A 117 -5.59 -14.67 -3.39
N GLU A 118 -5.49 -15.83 -2.73
CA GLU A 118 -4.77 -15.92 -1.45
C GLU A 118 -3.38 -15.31 -1.58
N PRO A 119 -2.93 -14.54 -0.58
CA PRO A 119 -1.69 -13.81 -0.71
C PRO A 119 -0.54 -14.79 -0.85
N ALA A 120 0.32 -14.56 -1.85
CA ALA A 120 1.51 -15.36 -2.05
C ALA A 120 2.46 -15.32 -0.84
N ILE A 121 2.39 -14.25 -0.04
CA ILE A 121 3.25 -13.99 1.11
C ILE A 121 2.36 -13.45 2.26
N PRO A 122 2.38 -14.06 3.46
CA PRO A 122 1.56 -13.63 4.60
C PRO A 122 2.10 -12.35 5.26
N ASP A 123 1.25 -11.69 6.05
CA ASP A 123 1.63 -10.53 6.86
C ASP A 123 2.76 -10.86 7.84
N ALA A 124 3.75 -9.97 7.96
CA ALA A 124 4.91 -10.13 8.84
C ALA A 124 5.39 -8.79 9.42
N ASP A 125 5.58 -8.74 10.74
CA ASP A 125 5.77 -7.49 11.50
C ASP A 125 7.24 -7.16 11.83
N PHE A 126 8.13 -8.16 11.77
CA PHE A 126 9.57 -8.03 12.01
C PHE A 126 9.92 -7.14 13.22
N PRO A 127 9.54 -7.51 14.45
CA PRO A 127 9.62 -6.62 15.62
C PRO A 127 11.04 -6.17 16.01
N GLY A 128 12.09 -6.80 15.45
CA GLY A 128 13.49 -6.40 15.63
C GLY A 128 14.11 -5.68 14.43
N HIS A 129 13.36 -5.48 13.34
CA HIS A 129 13.84 -4.80 12.16
C HIS A 129 13.94 -3.28 12.38
N SER A 130 14.97 -2.71 11.77
CA SER A 130 15.30 -1.29 11.73
C SER A 130 16.03 -1.03 10.42
N PHE A 131 15.66 0.02 9.68
CA PHE A 131 16.35 0.41 8.45
C PHE A 131 17.86 0.69 8.62
N LEU A 132 18.31 0.95 9.86
CA LEU A 132 19.73 1.18 10.17
C LEU A 132 20.58 -0.09 10.11
N ASP A 133 19.97 -1.27 10.24
CA ASP A 133 20.65 -2.56 10.27
C ASP A 133 20.04 -3.49 9.22
N ASP A 134 20.86 -4.07 8.36
CA ASP A 134 20.40 -5.09 7.41
C ASP A 134 19.69 -6.22 8.18
N ASP A 135 18.41 -6.44 7.90
CA ASP A 135 17.65 -7.59 8.40
C ASP A 135 17.47 -8.60 7.25
N PRO A 136 18.27 -9.68 7.23
CA PRO A 136 18.19 -10.67 6.16
C PRO A 136 16.84 -11.36 6.03
N VAL A 137 16.05 -11.42 7.11
CA VAL A 137 14.73 -12.05 7.09
C VAL A 137 13.71 -11.10 6.44
N PHE A 138 13.79 -9.81 6.75
CA PHE A 138 13.00 -8.77 6.09
C PHE A 138 13.30 -8.72 4.58
N GLU A 139 14.60 -8.72 4.22
CA GLU A 139 15.05 -8.73 2.84
C GLU A 139 14.60 -9.98 2.07
N GLN A 140 14.69 -11.14 2.70
CA GLN A 140 14.21 -12.38 2.09
C GLN A 140 12.70 -12.36 1.88
N ALA A 141 11.94 -11.70 2.74
CA ALA A 141 10.49 -11.57 2.58
C ALA A 141 10.13 -10.61 1.43
N LEU A 142 10.79 -9.45 1.33
CA LEU A 142 10.64 -8.52 0.20
C LEU A 142 11.04 -9.18 -1.13
N ALA A 143 12.13 -9.95 -1.14
CA ALA A 143 12.63 -10.61 -2.36
C ALA A 143 11.61 -11.56 -3.00
N ARG A 144 10.65 -12.09 -2.25
CA ARG A 144 9.60 -12.97 -2.78
C ARG A 144 8.65 -12.26 -3.75
N TYR A 145 8.57 -10.93 -3.71
CA TYR A 145 7.79 -10.14 -4.68
C TYR A 145 8.55 -9.86 -5.98
N ARG A 146 9.86 -10.16 -6.05
CA ARG A 146 10.68 -9.94 -7.26
C ARG A 146 10.52 -11.04 -8.30
N GLU A 147 10.08 -12.23 -7.89
CA GLU A 147 9.79 -13.31 -8.83
C GLU A 147 8.38 -13.12 -9.38
N PRO A 148 8.18 -13.03 -10.71
CA PRO A 148 6.84 -13.03 -11.25
C PRO A 148 6.17 -14.32 -10.82
N SER A 149 5.06 -14.20 -10.09
CA SER A 149 4.13 -15.30 -9.88
C SER A 149 3.76 -15.82 -11.27
N CYS A 150 4.37 -16.94 -11.66
CA CYS A 150 4.23 -17.53 -12.99
C CYS A 150 2.73 -17.58 -13.38
N PRO A 151 2.34 -17.12 -14.58
CA PRO A 151 0.94 -17.13 -14.97
C PRO A 151 0.44 -18.58 -14.97
N ARG A 152 -0.60 -18.83 -14.17
CA ARG A 152 -1.31 -20.12 -14.22
C ARG A 152 -1.84 -20.28 -15.65
N SER A 153 -1.34 -21.32 -16.31
CA SER A 153 -1.75 -21.78 -17.64
C SER A 153 -3.21 -22.20 -17.68
#